data_AF-A0A5K0Z0F1-F1
#
_entry.id   AF-A0A5K0Z0F1-F1
#
_cell.length_a   1.000
_cell.length_b   1.000
_cell.length_c   1.000
_cell.angle_alpha   90.00
_cell.angle_beta   90.00
_cell.angle_gamma   90.00
#
_symmetry.space_group_name_H-M   'P 1'
#
loop_
_entity.id
_entity.type
_entity.pdbx_description
1 polymer ?
#
loop_
_entity_poly.entity_id
_entity_poly.type
_entity_poly.pdbx_seq_one_letter_code
_entity_poly.pdbx_strand_id
1 'polypeptide(L)' 'FVNFTKIMSTNHGIAKKEAAFALAALMEIPFQYQATQELNCLG' A
#
# COMPACT_ATOMS: atom_id res chain seq x y z
N PHE A 1 2.90 -3.37 -5.70
CA PHE A 1 1.69 -4.04 -6.29
C PHE A 1 0.95 -4.82 -5.21
N VAL A 2 -0.28 -4.42 -4.86
CA VAL A 2 -1.04 -5.01 -3.75
C VAL A 2 -1.87 -6.20 -4.23
N ASN A 3 -1.70 -7.37 -3.61
CA ASN A 3 -2.50 -8.56 -3.92
C ASN A 3 -3.79 -8.59 -3.09
N PHE A 4 -4.84 -7.95 -3.61
CA PHE A 4 -6.16 -7.84 -2.98
C PHE A 4 -6.77 -9.20 -2.62
N THR A 5 -6.75 -10.15 -3.54
CA THR A 5 -7.33 -11.50 -3.36
C THR A 5 -6.65 -12.25 -2.21
N LYS A 6 -5.33 -12.16 -2.10
CA LYS A 6 -4.57 -12.79 -1.01
C LYS A 6 -4.96 -12.20 0.36
N ILE A 7 -5.17 -10.88 0.44
CA ILE A 7 -5.53 -10.20 1.69
C ILE A 7 -6.97 -10.54 2.09
N MET A 8 -7.89 -10.54 1.14
CA MET A 8 -9.30 -10.86 1.40
C MET A 8 -9.57 -12.34 1.67
N SER A 9 -8.69 -13.23 1.20
CA SER A 9 -8.77 -14.68 1.46
C SER A 9 -8.20 -15.09 2.83
N THR A 10 -7.60 -14.17 3.61
CA THR A 10 -7.17 -14.49 4.98
C THR A 10 -8.37 -14.74 5.90
N ASN A 11 -8.25 -15.64 6.87
CA ASN A 11 -9.35 -15.97 7.77
C ASN A 11 -9.50 -14.98 8.95
N HIS A 12 -9.26 -13.68 8.70
CA HIS A 12 -9.37 -12.61 9.70
C HIS A 12 -10.72 -11.87 9.58
N GLY A 13 -11.13 -11.20 10.66
CA GLY A 13 -12.27 -10.29 10.61
C GLY A 13 -12.07 -9.17 9.57
N ILE A 14 -13.18 -8.69 8.99
CA ILE A 14 -13.20 -7.72 7.88
C ILE A 14 -12.35 -6.48 8.18
N ALA A 15 -12.45 -5.91 9.40
CA ALA A 15 -11.65 -4.75 9.81
C ALA A 15 -10.13 -5.01 9.75
N LYS A 16 -9.65 -6.23 10.06
CA LYS A 16 -8.23 -6.59 9.93
C LYS A 16 -7.80 -6.73 8.48
N LYS A 17 -8.69 -7.18 7.59
CA LYS A 17 -8.42 -7.29 6.15
C LYS A 17 -8.29 -5.91 5.51
N GLU A 18 -9.20 -5.00 5.85
CA GLU A 18 -9.16 -3.61 5.38
C GLU A 18 -7.92 -2.89 5.87
N ALA A 19 -7.55 -3.05 7.14
CA ALA A 19 -6.32 -2.49 7.69
C ALA A 19 -5.07 -3.05 6.99
N ALA A 20 -5.03 -4.37 6.73
CA ALA A 20 -3.92 -5.00 6.02
C ALA A 20 -3.83 -4.55 4.54
N PHE A 21 -4.97 -4.35 3.89
CA PHE A 21 -5.03 -3.81 2.54
C PHE A 21 -4.57 -2.36 2.48
N ALA A 22 -5.07 -1.50 3.36
CA ALA A 22 -4.68 -0.10 3.45
C ALA A 22 -3.19 0.05 3.77
N LEU A 23 -2.66 -0.75 4.72
CA LEU A 23 -1.23 -0.79 5.01
C LEU A 23 -0.42 -1.18 3.78
N ALA A 24 -0.78 -2.30 3.12
CA ALA A 24 -0.06 -2.78 1.95
C ALA A 24 -0.10 -1.79 0.77
N ALA A 25 -1.19 -1.04 0.60
CA ALA A 25 -1.35 -0.04 -0.44
C ALA A 25 -0.60 1.27 -0.14
N LEU A 26 -0.56 1.70 1.11
CA LEU A 26 0.06 2.96 1.51
C LEU A 26 1.56 2.82 1.76
N MET A 27 2.08 1.62 2.02
CA MET A 27 3.49 1.42 2.37
C MET A 27 4.46 1.79 1.23
N GLU A 28 4.04 1.69 -0.04
CA GLU A 28 4.89 2.04 -1.20
C GLU A 28 4.86 3.55 -1.55
N ILE A 29 3.88 4.31 -1.04
CA ILE A 29 3.66 5.71 -1.43
C ILE A 29 4.73 6.67 -0.89
N PRO A 30 5.18 6.60 0.39
CA PRO A 30 6.19 7.52 0.92
C PRO A 30 7.53 7.41 0.19
N PHE A 31 7.93 6.18 -0.13
CA PHE A 31 9.19 5.92 -0.83
C PHE A 31 9.14 6.42 -2.28
N GLN A 32 8.03 6.16 -2.98
CA GLN A 32 7.84 6.66 -4.35
C GLN A 32 7.76 8.19 -4.40
N TYR A 33 7.12 8.82 -3.41
CA TYR A 33 7.08 10.28 -3.30
C TYR A 33 8.46 10.90 -3.02
N GLN A 34 9.27 10.27 -2.16
CA GLN A 34 10.64 10.71 -1.94
C GLN A 34 11.49 10.55 -3.20
N ALA A 35 11.35 9.43 -3.90
CA ALA A 35 12.08 9.18 -5.15
C ALA A 35 11.70 10.19 -6.26
N THR A 36 10.42 10.58 -6.39
CA THR A 36 10.00 11.59 -7.38
C THR A 36 10.44 13.00 -7.01
N GLN A 37 10.58 13.31 -5.72
CA GLN A 37 11.21 14.56 -5.25
C GLN A 37 12.71 14.57 -5.57
N GLU A 38 13.42 13.48 -5.28
CA GLU A 38 14.86 13.34 -5.56
C GLU A 38 15.17 13.33 -7.06
N LEU A 39 14.29 12.76 -7.89
CA LEU A 39 14.40 12.81 -9.35
C LEU A 39 14.02 14.17 -9.96
N ASN A 40 13.67 15.18 -9.15
CA ASN A 40 13.25 16.51 -9.61
C ASN A 40 12.11 16.46 -10.65
N CYS A 41 11.30 15.39 -10.58
CA CYS A 41 10.14 15.15 -11.46
C CYS A 41 8.84 15.72 -10.85
N LEU A 42 8.89 16.14 -9.59
CA LEU A 42 7.91 17.01 -8.97
C LEU A 42 8.37 18.45 -9.23
N GLY A 43 7.73 19.09 -10.21
CA GLY A 43 8.06 20.43 -10.68
C GLY A 43 7.93 21.52 -9.63
#